data_AF-A0A662LEQ2-F1
#
_entry.id   AF-A0A662LEQ2-F1
#
_cell.length_a   1.000
_cell.length_b   1.000
_cell.length_c   1.000
_cell.angle_alpha   90.00
_cell.angle_beta   90.00
_cell.angle_gamma   90.00
#
_symmetry.space_group_name_H-M   'P 1'
#
loop_
_entity.id
_entity.type
_entity.pdbx_description
1 polymer ?
#
loop_
_entity_poly.entity_id
_entity_poly.type
_entity_poly.pdbx_seq_one_letter_code
_entity_poly.pdbx_strand_id
1 'polypeptide(L)' 'MKITKVSPKEISKRLNKPWTPLKLLNVNDHVVRMALFKGEYHWHVHRGEDELFYVLKGEVKIRVKEG' A
#
# COMPACT_ATOMS: atom_id res chain seq x y z
N MET A 1 -23.01 -13.67 0.11
CA MET A 1 -21.58 -13.35 0.21
C MET A 1 -21.36 -12.43 1.42
N LYS A 2 -20.54 -12.83 2.41
CA LYS A 2 -20.33 -12.02 3.63
C LYS A 2 -19.21 -11.02 3.36
N ILE A 3 -19.56 -9.75 3.18
CA ILE A 3 -18.59 -8.67 2.98
C ILE A 3 -18.08 -8.22 4.34
N THR A 4 -16.77 -8.36 4.59
CA THR A 4 -16.13 -7.82 5.79
C THR A 4 -15.65 -6.40 5.49
N LYS A 5 -16.28 -5.41 6.12
CA LYS A 5 -15.84 -4.01 6.00
C LYS A 5 -14.62 -3.79 6.89
N VAL A 6 -13.62 -3.11 6.35
CA VAL A 6 -12.45 -2.62 7.10
C VAL A 6 -12.45 -1.10 7.11
N SER A 7 -11.96 -0.49 8.19
CA SER A 7 -11.73 0.96 8.26
C SER A 7 -10.24 1.26 8.10
N PRO A 8 -9.81 1.80 6.93
CA PRO A 8 -8.41 2.17 6.72
C PRO A 8 -7.88 3.13 7.79
N LYS A 9 -8.72 4.07 8.24
CA LYS A 9 -8.40 5.06 9.27
C LYS A 9 -8.14 4.43 10.66
N GLU A 10 -8.86 3.37 11.01
CA GLU A 10 -8.62 2.69 12.30
C GLU A 10 -7.37 1.83 12.24
N ILE A 11 -7.15 1.14 11.12
CA ILE A 11 -5.97 0.29 10.95
C ILE A 11 -4.69 1.12 10.85
N SER A 12 -4.73 2.30 10.24
CA SER A 12 -3.56 3.18 10.10
C SER A 12 -2.97 3.58 11.45
N LYS A 13 -3.74 3.58 12.54
CA LYS A 13 -3.25 3.85 13.91
C LYS A 13 -2.25 2.80 14.40
N ARG A 14 -2.22 1.61 13.79
CA ARG A 14 -1.31 0.50 14.13
C ARG A 14 0.02 0.55 13.37
N LEU A 15 0.13 1.42 12.36
CA LEU A 15 1.36 1.58 11.59
C LEU A 15 2.35 2.44 12.37
N ASN A 16 3.41 1.82 12.88
CA ASN A 16 4.45 2.49 13.67
C ASN A 16 5.84 2.44 13.03
N LYS A 17 6.01 1.63 11.98
CA LYS A 17 7.29 1.46 11.27
C LYS A 17 7.12 1.77 9.78
N PRO A 18 7.93 2.67 9.22
CA PRO A 18 7.95 2.89 7.78
C PRO A 18 8.27 1.62 7.00
N TRP A 19 7.79 1.56 5.77
CA TRP A 19 8.15 0.51 4.80
C TRP A 19 7.84 -0.93 5.26
N THR A 20 6.94 -1.08 6.22
CA THR A 20 6.48 -2.38 6.74
C THR A 20 5.02 -2.58 6.36
N PRO A 21 4.73 -3.08 5.15
CA PRO A 21 3.36 -3.20 4.67
C PRO A 21 2.56 -4.24 5.48
N LEU A 22 1.39 -3.83 5.94
CA LEU A 22 0.41 -4.69 6.60
C LEU A 22 -0.62 -5.17 5.59
N LYS A 23 -0.84 -6.49 5.50
CA LYS A 23 -1.94 -7.07 4.74
C LYS A 23 -3.27 -6.76 5.43
N LEU A 24 -4.18 -6.09 4.72
CA LEU A 24 -5.50 -5.71 5.23
C LEU A 24 -6.57 -6.76 4.90
N LEU A 25 -6.67 -7.13 3.63
CA LEU A 25 -7.62 -8.12 3.13
C LEU A 25 -7.20 -8.66 1.77
N ASN A 26 -7.84 -9.76 1.38
CA ASN A 26 -7.85 -10.25 0.00
C ASN A 26 -9.17 -9.84 -0.67
N VAL A 27 -9.10 -9.41 -1.93
CA VAL A 27 -10.26 -9.12 -2.79
C VAL A 27 -10.03 -9.86 -4.10
N ASN A 28 -10.79 -10.93 -4.31
CA ASN A 28 -10.53 -11.88 -5.41
C ASN A 28 -9.04 -12.30 -5.35
N ASP A 29 -8.33 -12.16 -6.46
CA ASP A 29 -6.91 -12.52 -6.60
C ASP A 29 -5.95 -11.39 -6.16
N HIS A 30 -6.47 -10.30 -5.60
CA HIS A 30 -5.70 -9.15 -5.17
C HIS A 30 -5.55 -9.11 -3.65
N VAL A 31 -4.48 -8.48 -3.19
CA VAL A 31 -4.24 -8.21 -1.77
C VAL A 31 -4.14 -6.71 -1.53
N VAL A 32 -4.96 -6.22 -0.61
CA VAL A 32 -4.90 -4.83 -0.17
C VAL A 32 -3.89 -4.74 0.97
N ARG A 33 -2.88 -3.88 0.79
CA ARG A 33 -1.86 -3.59 1.82
C ARG A 33 -1.95 -2.14 2.26
N MET A 34 -1.48 -1.86 3.47
CA MET A 34 -1.28 -0.51 3.97
C MET A 34 0.11 -0.37 4.56
N ALA A 35 0.80 0.71 4.22
CA ALA A 35 2.16 0.98 4.67
C ALA A 35 2.32 2.46 5.01
N LEU A 36 3.24 2.76 5.94
CA LEU A 36 3.71 4.10 6.21
C LEU A 36 4.94 4.39 5.35
N PHE A 37 4.89 5.44 4.54
CA PHE A 37 6.01 5.84 3.69
C PHE A 37 6.79 6.95 4.40
N LYS A 38 8.13 6.88 4.38
CA LYS A 38 8.99 7.92 4.97
C LYS A 38 10.33 7.98 4.25
N GLY A 39 10.63 9.15 3.68
CA GLY A 39 11.85 9.36 2.90
C GLY A 39 11.79 8.64 1.56
N GLU A 40 12.94 8.19 1.08
CA GLU A 40 13.07 7.52 -0.22
C GLU A 40 13.03 5.99 -0.06
N TYR A 41 12.49 5.31 -1.07
CA TYR A 41 12.50 3.87 -1.18
C TYR A 41 13.43 3.45 -2.33
N HIS A 42 13.96 2.24 -2.26
CA HIS A 42 14.84 1.73 -3.31
C HIS A 42 14.07 1.48 -4.61
N TRP A 43 14.77 1.57 -5.73
CA TRP A 43 14.22 1.20 -7.04
C TRP A 43 13.86 -0.28 -7.05
N HIS A 44 12.63 -0.60 -7.43
CA HIS A 44 12.13 -1.97 -7.57
C HIS A 44 11.19 -2.05 -8.77
N VAL A 45 10.84 -3.28 -9.17
CA VAL A 45 9.98 -3.56 -10.32
C VAL A 45 9.10 -4.77 -10.07
N HIS A 46 7.84 -4.68 -10.50
CA HIS A 46 6.92 -5.81 -10.62
C HIS A 46 6.83 -6.20 -12.09
N ARG A 47 7.14 -7.46 -12.44
CA ARG A 47 7.28 -7.89 -13.86
C ARG A 47 5.98 -8.30 -14.55
N GLY A 48 4.87 -8.39 -13.82
CA GLY A 48 3.60 -8.88 -14.39
C GLY A 48 2.38 -8.49 -13.57
N GLU A 49 2.53 -7.48 -12.70
CA GLU A 49 1.47 -7.01 -11.83
C GLU A 49 1.52 -5.48 -11.81
N ASP A 50 0.37 -4.85 -12.05
CA ASP A 50 0.20 -3.43 -11.75
C ASP A 50 -0.02 -3.26 -10.25
N GLU A 51 0.43 -2.13 -9.70
CA GLU A 51 0.18 -1.78 -8.30
C GLU A 51 -0.58 -0.46 -8.20
N LEU A 52 -1.70 -0.48 -7.49
CA LEU A 52 -2.49 0.71 -7.20
C LEU A 52 -2.02 1.36 -5.89
N PHE A 53 -1.75 2.67 -5.95
CA PHE A 53 -1.46 3.48 -4.77
C PHE A 53 -2.67 4.36 -4.42
N TYR A 54 -3.18 4.22 -3.20
CA TYR A 54 -4.21 5.10 -2.64
C TYR A 54 -3.65 5.84 -1.42
N VAL A 55 -3.46 7.15 -1.56
CA VAL A 55 -2.89 8.00 -0.49
C VAL A 55 -3.97 8.38 0.51
N LEU A 56 -3.95 7.76 1.68
CA LEU A 56 -4.91 8.06 2.76
C LEU A 56 -4.60 9.40 3.45
N LYS A 57 -3.32 9.77 3.58
CA LYS A 57 -2.85 11.02 4.19
C LYS A 57 -1.44 11.35 3.72
N GLY A 58 -1.19 12.63 3.45
CA GLY A 58 0.12 13.15 3.00
C GLY A 58 0.24 13.15 1.48
N GLU A 59 1.47 13.02 1.00
CA GLU A 59 1.79 13.01 -0.43
C GLU A 59 2.81 11.90 -0.72
N VAL A 60 2.69 11.27 -1.89
CA VAL A 60 3.65 10.29 -2.40
C VAL A 60 4.10 10.75 -3.77
N LYS A 61 5.42 10.84 -3.97
CA LYS A 61 6.02 11.08 -5.28
C LYS A 61 6.55 9.76 -5.83
N ILE A 62 5.96 9.28 -6.91
CA ILE A 62 6.41 8.08 -7.62
C ILE A 62 7.29 8.53 -8.78
N ARG A 63 8.52 8.02 -8.85
CA ARG A 63 9.41 8.20 -10.00
C ARG A 63 9.46 6.89 -10.75
N VAL A 64 9.32 6.95 -12.06
CA VAL A 64 9.51 5.81 -12.96
C VAL A 64 10.81 6.08 -13.72
N LYS A 65 11.64 5.06 -13.92
CA LYS A 65 12.78 5.20 -14.83
C LYS A 65 12.23 5.27 -16.25
N GLU A 66 12.81 6.14 -17.07
CA GLU A 66 12.63 6.02 -18.51
C GLU A 66 13.14 4.63 -18.92
N GLY A 67 12.34 3.95 -19.74
CA GLY A 67 12.69 2.66 -20.33
C GLY A 67 13.65 2.84 -21.48
#